data_AF-A0A7K5HLC9-F1
#
_entry.id   AF-A0A7K5HLC9-F1
#
_cell.length_a   1.000
_cell.length_b   1.000
_cell.length_c   1.000
_cell.angle_alpha   90.00
_cell.angle_beta   90.00
_cell.angle_gamma   90.00
#
_symmetry.space_group_name_H-M   'P 1'
#
loop_
_entity.id
_entity.type
_entity.pdbx_description
1 polymer ?
#
loop_
_entity_poly.entity_id
_entity_poly.type
_entity_poly.pdbx_seq_one_letter_code
_entity_poly.pdbx_strand_id
1 'polypeptide(L)'
;MSPEEKREKRPPVTPMMIEEEAALRNGSRGLAPGPWAEAAGPRPRTTERHIAVHKRLVLVFAVSILALLAVTMIAVLLSVRFEECGAAADGNGSLPGAARSPPGAGQPPGRPQQQEEEEEAARGGQAAVPAAEEEEEEEEWQRRRELPPWSRPRLPGHLRPLHYNLMLSVFMENFTFSGEVNVQLEVLNASRYIVLHAHRVHIEAVRVAEDKLAGGVQVARAFLHPPTQVFVVVLNRSLEVQRSYNLKIIYNALIENELLGFFRSSYVLHGERR
;
A
#
# COMPACT_ATOMS: atom_id res chain seq x y z
N MET A 1 40.08 -77.38 -39.13
CA MET A 1 39.40 -76.11 -39.43
C MET A 1 39.48 -75.24 -38.18
N SER A 2 40.26 -74.15 -38.26
CA SER A 2 40.34 -73.07 -37.26
C SER A 2 39.04 -72.24 -37.30
N PRO A 3 38.69 -71.49 -36.24
CA PRO A 3 39.14 -70.10 -36.21
C PRO A 3 39.56 -69.56 -34.83
N GLU A 4 40.24 -68.43 -34.92
CA GLU A 4 41.13 -67.78 -33.97
C GLU A 4 40.44 -67.05 -32.80
N GLU A 5 41.11 -67.12 -31.65
CA GLU A 5 40.87 -66.33 -30.46
C GLU A 5 41.54 -64.95 -30.61
N LYS A 6 40.74 -63.88 -30.72
CA LYS A 6 41.25 -62.49 -30.78
C LYS A 6 41.06 -61.79 -29.44
N ARG A 7 42.14 -61.77 -28.66
CA ARG A 7 42.31 -61.12 -27.36
C ARG A 7 42.32 -59.59 -27.52
N GLU A 8 41.27 -58.93 -27.06
CA GLU A 8 41.15 -57.47 -27.05
C GLU A 8 41.91 -56.86 -25.86
N LYS A 9 42.86 -55.97 -26.16
CA LYS A 9 43.75 -55.30 -25.21
C LYS A 9 43.11 -53.99 -24.73
N ARG A 10 43.01 -53.81 -23.41
CA ARG A 10 42.69 -52.52 -22.76
C ARG A 10 43.79 -51.48 -23.05
N PRO A 11 43.46 -50.21 -23.34
CA PRO A 11 44.44 -49.14 -23.37
C PRO A 11 44.80 -48.66 -21.94
N PRO A 12 46.05 -48.21 -21.71
CA PRO A 12 46.51 -47.77 -20.39
C PRO A 12 46.05 -46.35 -20.04
N VAL A 13 45.81 -46.16 -18.74
CA VAL A 13 45.52 -44.89 -18.07
C VAL A 13 46.80 -44.05 -18.01
N THR A 14 46.77 -42.85 -18.59
CA THR A 14 47.82 -41.83 -18.40
C THR A 14 47.42 -40.85 -17.28
N PRO A 15 48.30 -40.58 -16.31
CA PRO A 15 48.10 -39.52 -15.32
C PRO A 15 48.57 -38.18 -15.91
N MET A 16 47.69 -37.18 -15.98
CA MET A 16 48.10 -35.79 -16.22
C MET A 16 48.00 -35.01 -14.92
N MET A 17 49.19 -34.81 -14.34
CA MET A 17 49.70 -33.64 -13.64
C MET A 17 48.72 -32.75 -12.86
N ILE A 18 48.81 -32.89 -11.55
CA ILE A 18 48.57 -31.86 -10.54
C ILE A 18 49.93 -31.20 -10.28
N GLU A 19 50.02 -29.89 -10.53
CA GLU A 19 51.05 -28.92 -10.08
C GLU A 19 50.53 -27.55 -10.57
N GLU A 20 50.54 -26.42 -9.87
CA GLU A 20 50.93 -26.03 -8.51
C GLU A 20 50.29 -24.64 -8.25
N GLU A 21 50.16 -24.28 -6.98
CA GLU A 21 49.51 -23.09 -6.45
C GLU A 21 50.19 -21.73 -6.74
N ALA A 22 49.42 -20.67 -6.43
CA ALA A 22 49.86 -19.46 -5.70
C ALA A 22 50.96 -18.56 -6.32
N ALA A 23 50.51 -17.57 -7.09
CA ALA A 23 51.08 -16.22 -7.00
C ALA A 23 50.05 -15.16 -7.43
N LEU A 24 50.07 -14.03 -6.72
CA LEU A 24 49.37 -12.76 -6.97
C LEU A 24 48.06 -12.51 -6.21
N ARG A 25 48.13 -12.69 -4.89
CA ARG A 25 47.68 -11.64 -3.96
C ARG A 25 48.66 -10.46 -3.99
N ASN A 26 48.34 -9.42 -4.75
CA ASN A 26 48.53 -8.00 -4.40
C ASN A 26 48.28 -7.12 -5.63
N GLY A 27 47.25 -6.28 -5.56
CA GLY A 27 46.87 -5.39 -6.66
C GLY A 27 45.67 -4.51 -6.36
N SER A 28 45.51 -4.02 -5.13
CA SER A 28 44.58 -2.94 -4.82
C SER A 28 45.17 -1.60 -5.31
N ARG A 29 44.95 -1.27 -6.58
CA ARG A 29 45.00 0.11 -7.10
C ARG A 29 43.82 0.32 -8.04
N GLY A 30 43.12 1.44 -7.81
CA GLY A 30 41.80 1.75 -8.35
C GLY A 30 41.69 1.55 -9.86
N LEU A 31 40.67 0.81 -10.25
CA LEU A 31 40.17 0.80 -11.61
C LEU A 31 39.59 2.19 -11.91
N ALA A 32 40.11 2.81 -12.96
CA ALA A 32 39.54 4.02 -13.52
C ALA A 32 38.05 3.78 -13.87
N PRO A 33 37.18 4.80 -13.77
CA PRO A 33 35.78 4.68 -14.15
C PRO A 33 35.71 4.25 -15.62
N GLY A 34 35.05 3.14 -15.91
CA GLY A 34 34.86 2.70 -17.29
C GLY A 34 33.94 3.67 -18.06
N PRO A 35 33.89 3.57 -19.40
CA PRO A 35 33.12 4.47 -20.28
C PRO A 35 31.61 4.56 -19.97
N TRP A 36 31.09 3.62 -19.17
CA TRP A 36 29.72 3.59 -18.68
C TRP A 36 29.43 4.66 -17.61
N ALA A 37 30.44 5.19 -16.92
CA ALA A 37 30.26 6.24 -15.91
C ALA A 37 29.99 7.62 -16.53
N GLU A 38 30.55 7.92 -17.71
CA GLU A 38 30.30 9.20 -18.41
C GLU A 38 28.98 9.24 -19.19
N ALA A 39 28.37 8.08 -19.48
CA ALA A 39 27.06 8.02 -20.14
C ALA A 39 25.88 8.31 -19.19
N ALA A 40 26.15 8.45 -17.89
CA ALA A 40 25.17 8.74 -16.85
C ALA A 40 25.00 10.26 -16.64
N GLY A 41 24.68 11.01 -17.70
CA GLY A 41 24.16 12.36 -17.56
C GLY A 41 22.77 12.35 -16.92
N PRO A 42 22.38 13.38 -16.14
CA PRO A 42 21.04 13.48 -15.58
C PRO A 42 20.01 13.56 -16.71
N ARG A 43 19.27 12.47 -16.93
CA ARG A 43 18.21 12.45 -17.94
C ARG A 43 17.05 13.35 -17.51
N PRO A 44 16.46 14.13 -18.43
CA PRO A 44 15.23 14.84 -18.16
C PRO A 44 14.13 13.82 -17.81
N ARG A 45 13.46 14.06 -16.67
CA ARG A 45 12.35 13.26 -16.18
C ARG A 45 11.30 13.13 -17.29
N THR A 46 10.96 11.90 -17.66
CA THR A 46 9.83 11.64 -18.55
C THR A 46 8.57 12.13 -17.86
N THR A 47 7.99 13.21 -18.34
CA THR A 47 6.70 13.70 -17.86
C THR A 47 5.61 12.71 -18.27
N GLU A 48 5.28 11.85 -17.32
CA GLU A 48 3.92 11.59 -16.87
C GLU A 48 2.86 11.39 -17.98
N ARG A 49 2.60 10.12 -18.33
CA ARG A 49 1.43 9.72 -19.13
C ARG A 49 0.20 9.35 -18.29
N HIS A 50 0.15 9.72 -17.01
CA HIS A 50 -0.98 9.46 -16.12
C HIS A 50 -1.69 10.74 -15.64
N ILE A 51 -2.14 11.58 -16.59
CA ILE A 51 -3.13 12.65 -16.33
C ILE A 51 -4.29 12.54 -17.33
N ALA A 52 -4.87 11.35 -17.45
CA ALA A 52 -6.10 11.14 -18.23
C ALA A 52 -7.35 11.03 -17.33
N VAL A 53 -7.19 10.57 -16.09
CA VAL A 53 -8.32 10.39 -15.15
C VAL A 53 -8.76 11.74 -14.57
N HIS A 54 -7.83 12.68 -14.37
CA HIS A 54 -8.15 13.98 -13.81
C HIS A 54 -8.87 14.95 -14.76
N LYS A 55 -8.91 14.74 -16.08
CA LYS A 55 -9.58 15.69 -16.98
C LYS A 55 -11.09 15.72 -16.78
N ARG A 56 -11.71 14.56 -16.59
CA ARG A 56 -13.16 14.47 -16.32
C ARG A 56 -13.50 14.98 -14.93
N LEU A 57 -12.69 14.65 -13.93
CA LEU A 57 -12.88 15.13 -12.55
C LEU A 57 -12.69 16.66 -12.46
N VAL A 58 -11.66 17.21 -13.10
CA VAL A 58 -11.39 18.66 -13.13
C VAL A 58 -12.48 19.40 -13.88
N LEU A 59 -13.00 18.83 -14.98
CA LEU A 59 -14.12 19.43 -15.71
C LEU A 59 -15.40 19.46 -14.86
N VAL A 60 -15.71 18.38 -14.14
CA VAL A 60 -16.86 18.34 -13.21
C VAL A 60 -16.68 19.35 -12.08
N PHE A 61 -15.49 19.44 -11.49
CA PHE A 61 -15.20 20.40 -10.42
C PHE A 61 -15.28 21.86 -10.92
N ALA A 62 -14.77 22.15 -12.12
CA ALA A 62 -14.84 23.48 -12.73
C ALA A 62 -16.29 23.91 -13.03
N VAL A 63 -17.11 22.99 -13.55
CA VAL A 63 -18.54 23.24 -13.78
C VAL A 63 -19.29 23.48 -12.46
N SER A 64 -18.96 22.71 -11.42
CA SER A 64 -19.55 22.90 -10.09
C SER A 64 -19.23 24.27 -9.49
N ILE A 65 -17.98 24.74 -9.63
CA ILE A 65 -17.57 26.07 -9.15
C ILE A 65 -18.29 27.18 -9.92
N LEU A 66 -18.37 27.08 -11.24
CA LEU A 66 -19.06 28.08 -12.07
C LEU A 66 -20.56 28.17 -11.74
N ALA A 67 -21.21 27.02 -11.53
CA ALA A 67 -22.60 26.98 -11.09
C ALA A 67 -22.79 27.67 -9.74
N LEU A 68 -21.89 27.42 -8.78
CA LEU A 68 -21.94 28.04 -7.46
C LEU A 68 -21.79 29.58 -7.56
N LEU A 69 -20.85 30.07 -8.37
CA LEU A 69 -20.64 31.51 -8.59
C LEU A 69 -21.83 32.17 -9.29
N ALA A 70 -22.48 31.47 -10.23
CA ALA A 70 -23.68 31.99 -10.88
C ALA A 70 -24.84 32.11 -9.89
N VAL A 71 -25.05 31.10 -9.03
CA VAL A 71 -26.10 31.13 -8.00
C VAL A 71 -25.84 32.25 -7.00
N THR A 72 -24.61 32.44 -6.54
CA THR A 72 -24.29 33.54 -5.61
C THR A 72 -24.47 34.91 -6.26
N MET A 73 -24.08 35.08 -7.53
CA MET A 73 -24.34 36.31 -8.27
C MET A 73 -25.83 36.59 -8.44
N ILE A 74 -26.64 35.58 -8.79
CA ILE A 74 -28.10 35.73 -8.89
C ILE A 74 -28.69 36.12 -7.54
N ALA A 75 -28.27 35.46 -6.45
CA ALA A 75 -28.74 35.78 -5.11
C ALA A 75 -28.40 37.23 -4.72
N VAL A 76 -27.19 37.70 -4.99
CA VAL A 76 -26.79 39.10 -4.74
C VAL A 76 -27.61 40.06 -5.60
N LEU A 77 -27.79 39.78 -6.90
CA LEU A 77 -28.61 40.61 -7.78
C LEU A 77 -30.07 40.67 -7.32
N LEU A 78 -30.64 39.57 -6.83
CA LEU A 78 -31.98 39.55 -6.27
C LEU A 78 -32.07 40.32 -4.94
N SER A 79 -31.06 40.22 -4.06
CA SER A 79 -31.01 41.02 -2.83
C SER A 79 -30.95 42.52 -3.12
N VAL A 80 -30.12 42.94 -4.07
CA VAL A 80 -30.03 44.35 -4.48
C VAL A 80 -31.34 44.84 -5.10
N ARG A 81 -32.05 43.99 -5.87
CA ARG A 81 -33.38 44.33 -6.42
C ARG A 81 -34.49 44.35 -5.37
N PHE A 82 -34.35 43.63 -4.27
CA PHE A 82 -35.32 43.65 -3.17
C PHE A 82 -35.26 44.98 -2.40
N GLU A 83 -34.08 45.59 -2.28
CA GLU A 83 -33.90 46.91 -1.67
C GLU A 83 -34.55 48.06 -2.48
N GLU A 84 -34.69 47.91 -3.81
CA GLU A 84 -35.42 48.88 -4.65
C GLU A 84 -36.95 48.73 -4.63
N CYS A 85 -37.49 47.62 -4.11
CA CYS A 85 -38.91 47.47 -3.81
C CYS A 85 -39.26 47.74 -2.34
N GLY A 86 -38.28 47.80 -1.44
CA GLY A 86 -38.49 48.03 0.00
C GLY A 86 -38.71 49.51 0.39
N ALA A 87 -38.39 50.46 -0.49
CA ALA A 87 -38.50 51.90 -0.22
C ALA A 87 -39.88 52.51 -0.51
N ALA A 88 -40.94 51.69 -0.55
CA ALA A 88 -42.32 52.14 -0.76
C ALA A 88 -43.31 51.48 0.22
N ALA A 89 -43.00 51.49 1.51
CA ALA A 89 -43.98 51.21 2.56
C ALA A 89 -43.54 51.82 3.91
N ASP A 90 -43.47 53.15 3.99
CA ASP A 90 -43.46 53.89 5.25
C ASP A 90 -44.90 54.26 5.64
N GLY A 91 -45.29 54.00 6.89
CA GLY A 91 -46.57 54.45 7.41
C GLY A 91 -46.92 54.05 8.84
N ASN A 92 -46.39 54.83 9.80
CA ASN A 92 -46.89 55.06 11.18
C ASN A 92 -46.90 53.88 12.18
N GLY A 93 -46.51 54.02 13.45
CA GLY A 93 -46.08 55.18 14.20
C GLY A 93 -46.13 54.91 15.72
N SER A 94 -45.38 55.75 16.45
CA SER A 94 -45.55 56.17 17.85
C SER A 94 -45.18 55.26 19.05
N LEU A 95 -44.02 55.62 19.61
CA LEU A 95 -43.59 55.84 21.02
C LEU A 95 -44.67 56.40 21.99
N PRO A 96 -44.36 56.74 23.30
CA PRO A 96 -43.34 56.27 24.27
C PRO A 96 -43.87 56.14 25.74
N GLY A 97 -43.00 55.79 26.70
CA GLY A 97 -43.20 56.15 28.13
C GLY A 97 -42.12 55.61 29.06
N ALA A 98 -41.44 56.49 29.81
CA ALA A 98 -40.21 56.25 30.57
C ALA A 98 -40.36 56.45 32.10
N ALA A 99 -39.28 56.13 32.82
CA ALA A 99 -38.81 56.66 34.14
C ALA A 99 -39.31 55.93 35.41
N ARG A 100 -38.61 55.84 36.56
CA ARG A 100 -37.21 55.99 37.04
C ARG A 100 -37.21 55.71 38.58
N SER A 101 -36.24 54.94 39.10
CA SER A 101 -35.43 55.15 40.35
C SER A 101 -36.09 55.16 41.78
N PRO A 102 -35.34 55.31 42.91
CA PRO A 102 -34.44 54.38 43.66
C PRO A 102 -34.66 54.50 45.23
N PRO A 103 -33.69 54.63 46.20
CA PRO A 103 -32.37 54.03 46.55
C PRO A 103 -32.21 53.62 48.07
N GLY A 104 -30.99 53.21 48.49
CA GLY A 104 -30.41 53.42 49.85
C GLY A 104 -29.59 52.24 50.38
N ALA A 105 -28.56 52.32 51.25
CA ALA A 105 -27.56 53.29 51.72
C ALA A 105 -26.72 52.52 52.80
N GLY A 106 -25.40 52.78 52.95
CA GLY A 106 -24.63 52.37 54.14
C GLY A 106 -23.26 51.71 53.90
N GLN A 107 -22.28 52.01 54.75
CA GLN A 107 -20.81 51.92 54.65
C GLN A 107 -20.28 51.57 56.10
N PRO A 108 -18.99 51.34 56.48
CA PRO A 108 -17.72 50.78 55.92
C PRO A 108 -17.12 49.66 56.87
N PRO A 109 -15.80 49.58 57.23
CA PRO A 109 -14.55 49.23 56.50
C PRO A 109 -13.77 48.02 57.10
N GLY A 110 -12.64 47.61 56.48
CA GLY A 110 -11.50 46.97 57.19
C GLY A 110 -10.91 45.70 56.57
N ARG A 111 -9.58 45.63 56.49
CA ARG A 111 -8.71 44.53 56.00
C ARG A 111 -7.54 44.40 57.01
N PRO A 112 -6.68 43.36 57.03
CA PRO A 112 -6.82 41.88 56.85
C PRO A 112 -6.32 41.10 58.09
N GLN A 113 -6.60 39.78 58.18
CA GLN A 113 -5.59 38.69 58.30
C GLN A 113 -6.21 37.31 58.64
N GLN A 114 -5.55 36.25 58.11
CA GLN A 114 -5.66 34.80 58.40
C GLN A 114 -6.84 34.08 57.71
N GLN A 115 -6.57 33.39 56.58
CA GLN A 115 -6.22 31.96 56.47
C GLN A 115 -7.39 31.06 56.87
N GLU A 116 -8.12 30.56 55.88
CA GLU A 116 -8.59 29.16 55.76
C GLU A 116 -9.42 29.00 54.47
N GLU A 117 -8.98 28.06 53.63
CA GLU A 117 -9.75 27.12 52.80
C GLU A 117 -10.96 27.62 51.98
N GLU A 118 -10.78 27.71 50.66
CA GLU A 118 -11.71 27.16 49.64
C GLU A 118 -11.08 27.34 48.23
N GLU A 119 -10.33 26.33 47.79
CA GLU A 119 -9.84 26.26 46.41
C GLU A 119 -10.95 25.71 45.51
N GLU A 120 -11.70 26.67 44.98
CA GLU A 120 -12.34 26.74 43.67
C GLU A 120 -12.30 25.47 42.78
N ALA A 121 -13.46 24.81 42.72
CA ALA A 121 -13.81 23.84 41.69
C ALA A 121 -13.86 24.49 40.30
N ALA A 122 -12.77 24.37 39.53
CA ALA A 122 -12.76 24.78 38.13
C ALA A 122 -11.79 23.94 37.27
N ARG A 123 -12.13 22.66 37.03
CA ARG A 123 -11.78 21.98 35.76
C ARG A 123 -12.45 20.62 35.66
N GLY A 124 -13.55 20.57 34.92
CA GLY A 124 -14.25 19.31 34.65
C GLY A 124 -15.34 19.47 33.61
N GLY A 125 -15.10 20.24 32.55
CA GLY A 125 -15.97 20.23 31.38
C GLY A 125 -15.74 18.95 30.59
N GLN A 126 -16.34 17.84 31.01
CA GLN A 126 -16.63 16.74 30.10
C GLN A 126 -17.80 17.20 29.25
N ALA A 127 -17.50 17.64 28.03
CA ALA A 127 -18.52 17.71 26.99
C ALA A 127 -19.09 16.30 26.85
N ALA A 128 -20.36 16.13 27.22
CA ALA A 128 -21.09 14.91 26.97
C ALA A 128 -21.09 14.71 25.44
N VAL A 129 -20.32 13.74 24.99
CA VAL A 129 -20.38 13.25 23.61
C VAL A 129 -21.83 12.78 23.42
N PRO A 130 -22.56 13.27 22.40
CA PRO A 130 -23.94 12.83 22.21
C PRO A 130 -23.92 11.32 21.94
N ALA A 131 -24.74 10.56 22.65
CA ALA A 131 -24.80 9.08 22.58
C ALA A 131 -24.93 8.52 21.15
N ALA A 132 -25.43 9.31 20.20
CA ALA A 132 -25.47 8.95 18.78
C ALA A 132 -24.08 8.85 18.12
N GLU A 133 -23.11 9.68 18.53
CA GLU A 133 -21.73 9.61 18.03
C GLU A 133 -21.00 8.36 18.57
N GLU A 134 -21.28 7.97 19.82
CA GLU A 134 -20.71 6.76 20.42
C GLU A 134 -21.25 5.47 19.76
N GLU A 135 -22.56 5.42 19.46
CA GLU A 135 -23.18 4.29 18.75
C GLU A 135 -22.64 4.13 17.31
N GLU A 136 -22.46 5.23 16.58
CA GLU A 136 -21.89 5.20 15.21
C GLU A 136 -20.43 4.72 15.19
N GLU A 137 -19.61 5.16 16.16
CA GLU A 137 -18.23 4.70 16.29
C GLU A 137 -18.16 3.21 16.61
N GLU A 138 -19.00 2.71 17.52
CA GLU A 138 -19.05 1.28 17.86
C GLU A 138 -19.43 0.42 16.66
N GLU A 139 -20.44 0.84 15.88
CA GLU A 139 -20.81 0.14 14.65
C GLU A 139 -19.68 0.11 13.61
N GLU A 140 -18.96 1.23 13.43
CA GLU A 140 -17.81 1.29 12.53
C GLU A 140 -16.68 0.38 13.01
N TRP A 141 -16.43 0.35 14.31
CA TRP A 141 -15.48 -0.56 14.95
C TRP A 141 -15.85 -2.04 14.74
N GLN A 142 -17.14 -2.39 14.85
CA GLN A 142 -17.60 -3.76 14.56
C GLN A 142 -17.45 -4.10 13.08
N ARG A 143 -17.85 -3.21 12.16
CA ARG A 143 -17.64 -3.40 10.71
C ARG A 143 -16.16 -3.67 10.39
N ARG A 144 -15.22 -2.91 10.99
CA ARG A 144 -13.78 -3.12 10.79
C ARG A 144 -13.26 -4.45 11.35
N ARG A 145 -13.88 -4.99 12.39
CA ARG A 145 -13.55 -6.32 12.94
C ARG A 145 -14.06 -7.46 12.05
N GLU A 146 -15.19 -7.24 11.39
CA GLU A 146 -15.84 -8.22 10.50
C GLU A 146 -15.24 -8.28 9.09
N LEU A 147 -14.44 -7.29 8.69
CA LEU A 147 -13.81 -7.27 7.38
C LEU A 147 -12.88 -8.50 7.17
N PRO A 148 -12.90 -9.11 5.97
CA PRO A 148 -12.00 -10.19 5.64
C PRO A 148 -10.52 -9.78 5.81
N PRO A 149 -9.62 -10.71 6.19
CA PRO A 149 -8.22 -10.40 6.50
C PRO A 149 -7.46 -9.67 5.38
N TRP A 150 -7.81 -9.93 4.12
CA TRP A 150 -7.19 -9.33 2.94
C TRP A 150 -7.71 -7.93 2.59
N SER A 151 -8.73 -7.42 3.29
CA SER A 151 -9.27 -6.07 3.08
C SER A 151 -8.46 -4.99 3.80
N ARG A 152 -7.55 -5.41 4.68
CA ARG A 152 -6.64 -4.51 5.41
C ARG A 152 -5.38 -4.26 4.57
N PRO A 153 -4.77 -3.06 4.65
CA PRO A 153 -3.57 -2.75 3.88
C PRO A 153 -2.32 -3.53 4.36
N ARG A 154 -2.30 -3.93 5.64
CA ARG A 154 -1.22 -4.74 6.21
C ARG A 154 -1.57 -6.22 6.11
N LEU A 155 -0.58 -7.04 5.75
CA LEU A 155 -0.74 -8.49 5.78
C LEU A 155 -1.06 -8.97 7.21
N PRO A 156 -1.89 -10.01 7.37
CA PRO A 156 -2.18 -10.55 8.68
C PRO A 156 -0.98 -11.34 9.22
N GLY A 157 -0.71 -11.23 10.53
CA GLY A 157 0.50 -11.76 11.18
C GLY A 157 0.46 -13.24 11.57
N HIS A 158 -0.40 -14.06 10.97
CA HIS A 158 -0.54 -15.48 11.33
C HIS A 158 0.47 -16.41 10.64
N LEU A 159 1.17 -15.93 9.63
CA LEU A 159 2.21 -16.68 8.91
C LEU A 159 3.51 -15.89 8.89
N ARG A 160 4.64 -16.59 9.05
CA ARG A 160 5.98 -16.05 8.92
C ARG A 160 6.71 -16.75 7.76
N PRO A 161 7.14 -16.04 6.71
CA PRO A 161 7.97 -16.64 5.68
C PRO A 161 9.36 -16.93 6.22
N LEU A 162 9.87 -18.12 5.94
CA LEU A 162 11.20 -18.58 6.34
C LEU A 162 12.19 -18.51 5.18
N HIS A 163 11.78 -18.98 4.00
CA HIS A 163 12.65 -19.07 2.83
C HIS A 163 11.86 -18.95 1.52
N TYR A 164 12.49 -18.33 0.52
CA TYR A 164 11.96 -18.22 -0.83
C TYR A 164 12.93 -18.87 -1.81
N ASN A 165 12.42 -19.81 -2.60
CA ASN A 165 13.10 -20.30 -3.79
C ASN A 165 12.37 -19.75 -5.02
N LEU A 166 13.05 -18.91 -5.78
CA LEU A 166 12.49 -18.18 -6.93
C LEU A 166 13.17 -18.65 -8.21
N MET A 167 12.36 -19.14 -9.15
CA MET A 167 12.76 -19.42 -10.52
C MET A 167 12.09 -18.42 -11.45
N LEU A 168 12.88 -17.85 -12.36
CA LEU A 168 12.46 -16.84 -13.31
C LEU A 168 12.98 -17.18 -14.70
N SER A 169 12.09 -17.19 -15.69
CA SER A 169 12.39 -17.36 -17.11
C SER A 169 11.90 -16.14 -17.87
N VAL A 170 12.80 -15.52 -18.63
CA VAL A 170 12.57 -14.21 -19.27
C VAL A 170 12.56 -14.39 -20.77
N PHE A 171 11.55 -13.84 -21.43
CA PHE A 171 11.36 -13.89 -22.87
C PHE A 171 11.38 -12.45 -23.42
N MET A 172 12.47 -12.09 -24.09
CA MET A 172 12.69 -10.72 -24.58
C MET A 172 12.02 -10.45 -25.92
N GLU A 173 11.53 -11.49 -26.63
CA GLU A 173 10.84 -11.37 -27.91
C GLU A 173 9.43 -10.81 -27.73
N ASN A 174 8.73 -11.27 -26.69
CA ASN A 174 7.37 -10.84 -26.36
C ASN A 174 7.30 -10.01 -25.07
N PHE A 175 8.44 -9.76 -24.43
CA PHE A 175 8.57 -9.01 -23.18
C PHE A 175 7.70 -9.57 -22.07
N THR A 176 7.79 -10.88 -21.86
CA THR A 176 7.11 -11.59 -20.79
C THR A 176 8.09 -12.33 -19.92
N PHE A 177 7.67 -12.68 -18.72
CA PHE A 177 8.39 -13.61 -17.88
C PHE A 177 7.43 -14.58 -17.23
N SER A 178 7.90 -15.79 -17.01
CA SER A 178 7.21 -16.81 -16.24
C SER A 178 8.12 -17.34 -15.16
N GLY A 179 7.53 -17.93 -14.13
CA GLY A 179 8.33 -18.38 -13.01
C GLY A 179 7.56 -19.25 -12.04
N GLU A 180 8.33 -19.74 -11.10
CA GLU A 180 7.84 -20.50 -9.97
C GLU A 180 8.43 -19.88 -8.70
N VAL A 181 7.59 -19.66 -7.69
CA VAL A 181 8.04 -19.31 -6.35
C VAL A 181 7.58 -20.37 -5.37
N ASN A 182 8.52 -20.91 -4.60
CA ASN A 182 8.25 -21.77 -3.46
C ASN A 182 8.57 -21.01 -2.17
N VAL A 183 7.57 -20.82 -1.33
CA VAL A 183 7.68 -20.10 -0.07
C VAL A 183 7.54 -21.10 1.08
N GLN A 184 8.57 -21.22 1.90
CA GLN A 184 8.46 -21.93 3.18
C GLN A 184 7.83 -20.99 4.21
N LEU A 185 6.76 -21.44 4.85
CA LEU A 185 5.94 -20.68 5.77
C LEU A 185 5.87 -21.40 7.11
N GLU A 186 6.10 -20.66 8.18
CA GLU A 186 5.82 -21.09 9.55
C GLU A 186 4.49 -20.50 10.00
N VAL A 187 3.68 -21.32 10.67
CA VAL A 187 2.36 -20.91 11.17
C VAL A 187 2.46 -20.47 12.62
N LEU A 188 2.19 -19.18 12.86
CA LEU A 188 2.16 -18.59 14.19
C LEU A 188 0.78 -18.76 14.84
N ASN A 189 -0.28 -18.56 14.05
CA ASN A 189 -1.67 -18.72 14.48
C ASN A 189 -2.44 -19.58 13.46
N ALA A 190 -3.31 -20.46 13.96
CA ALA A 190 -4.13 -21.32 13.11
C ALA A 190 -4.99 -20.48 12.16
N SER A 191 -4.94 -20.78 10.87
CA SER A 191 -5.68 -20.04 9.85
C SER A 191 -5.93 -20.89 8.61
N ARG A 192 -7.03 -20.59 7.92
CA ARG A 192 -7.41 -21.21 6.63
C ARG A 192 -6.99 -20.39 5.42
N TYR A 193 -6.30 -19.27 5.64
CA TYR A 193 -5.98 -18.30 4.60
C TYR A 193 -4.48 -18.08 4.53
N ILE A 194 -3.94 -18.02 3.32
CA ILE A 194 -2.61 -17.49 3.06
C ILE A 194 -2.81 -16.22 2.24
N VAL A 195 -2.29 -15.09 2.73
CA VAL A 195 -2.43 -13.78 2.11
C VAL A 195 -1.04 -13.21 1.88
N LEU A 196 -0.72 -12.86 0.64
CA LEU A 196 0.56 -12.30 0.24
C LEU A 196 0.36 -11.21 -0.82
N HIS A 197 1.34 -10.35 -1.02
CA HIS A 197 1.25 -9.32 -2.05
C HIS A 197 1.38 -9.91 -3.46
N ALA A 198 0.55 -9.41 -4.37
CA ALA A 198 0.62 -9.71 -5.79
C ALA A 198 -0.02 -8.58 -6.59
N HIS A 199 0.70 -8.07 -7.59
CA HIS A 199 0.21 -6.98 -8.45
C HIS A 199 0.75 -7.16 -9.86
N ARG A 200 -0.12 -7.01 -10.88
CA ARG A 200 0.22 -7.14 -12.31
C ARG A 200 0.89 -8.48 -12.68
N VAL A 201 0.51 -9.55 -11.98
CA VAL A 201 0.96 -10.92 -12.23
C VAL A 201 -0.25 -11.82 -12.44
N HIS A 202 -0.17 -12.72 -13.41
CA HIS A 202 -1.16 -13.76 -13.63
C HIS A 202 -0.72 -15.06 -12.93
N ILE A 203 -1.63 -15.67 -12.17
CA ILE A 203 -1.37 -16.88 -11.40
C ILE A 203 -1.93 -18.07 -12.18
N GLU A 204 -1.06 -18.96 -12.63
CA GLU A 204 -1.45 -20.15 -13.40
C GLU A 204 -1.84 -21.31 -12.47
N ALA A 205 -1.07 -21.50 -11.39
CA ALA A 205 -1.33 -22.57 -10.44
C ALA A 205 -0.82 -22.23 -9.04
N VAL A 206 -1.48 -22.80 -8.04
CA VAL A 206 -1.09 -22.71 -6.63
C VAL A 206 -1.20 -24.09 -5.98
N ARG A 207 -0.20 -24.46 -5.18
CA ARG A 207 -0.19 -25.70 -4.39
C ARG A 207 0.33 -25.41 -3.00
N VAL A 208 -0.23 -26.11 -2.01
CA VAL A 208 0.22 -26.03 -0.62
C VAL A 208 0.50 -27.44 -0.13
N ALA A 209 1.67 -27.65 0.45
CA ALA A 209 2.08 -28.93 1.01
C ALA A 209 2.64 -28.74 2.41
N GLU A 210 2.49 -29.75 3.27
CA GLU A 210 3.17 -29.79 4.56
C GLU A 210 4.58 -30.36 4.36
N ASP A 211 5.59 -29.74 4.96
CA ASP A 211 7.00 -30.08 4.68
C ASP A 211 7.37 -31.51 5.15
N LYS A 212 6.70 -32.00 6.20
CA LYS A 212 7.04 -33.27 6.89
C LYS A 212 6.09 -34.44 6.58
N LEU A 213 5.01 -34.21 5.84
CA LEU A 213 4.04 -35.26 5.48
C LEU A 213 3.88 -35.33 3.96
N ALA A 214 3.88 -36.55 3.41
CA ALA A 214 3.46 -36.81 2.03
C ALA A 214 1.94 -36.60 1.93
N GLY A 215 1.51 -35.34 1.83
CA GLY A 215 0.10 -34.97 1.73
C GLY A 215 -0.08 -33.48 1.42
N GLY A 216 -0.74 -33.18 0.31
CA GLY A 216 -1.08 -31.80 -0.06
C GLY A 216 -2.22 -31.24 0.79
N VAL A 217 -2.14 -29.96 1.15
CA VAL A 217 -3.27 -29.22 1.72
C VAL A 217 -4.15 -28.74 0.57
N GLN A 218 -5.41 -29.18 0.57
CA GLN A 218 -6.36 -28.85 -0.49
C GLN A 218 -6.71 -27.35 -0.48
N VAL A 219 -6.50 -26.72 -1.64
CA VAL A 219 -6.87 -25.32 -1.90
C VAL A 219 -8.34 -25.28 -2.30
N ALA A 220 -9.17 -24.58 -1.52
CA ALA A 220 -10.59 -24.39 -1.78
C ALA A 220 -10.83 -23.40 -2.92
N ARG A 221 -10.11 -22.28 -2.90
CA ARG A 221 -10.14 -21.22 -3.90
C ARG A 221 -8.91 -20.35 -3.77
N ALA A 222 -8.51 -19.70 -4.86
CA ALA A 222 -7.47 -18.68 -4.83
C ALA A 222 -7.83 -17.54 -5.78
N PHE A 223 -7.54 -16.30 -5.38
CA PHE A 223 -7.92 -15.12 -6.16
C PHE A 223 -7.03 -13.92 -5.85
N LEU A 224 -6.90 -13.02 -6.82
CA LEU A 224 -6.30 -11.69 -6.63
C LEU A 224 -7.35 -10.74 -6.07
N HIS A 225 -6.95 -9.87 -5.15
CA HIS A 225 -7.75 -8.79 -4.61
C HIS A 225 -7.08 -7.45 -4.98
N PRO A 226 -7.45 -6.86 -6.13
CA PRO A 226 -6.81 -5.65 -6.66
C PRO A 226 -6.79 -4.44 -5.71
N PRO A 227 -7.84 -4.14 -4.92
CA PRO A 227 -7.85 -2.94 -4.08
C PRO A 227 -6.72 -2.88 -3.05
N THR A 228 -6.30 -4.03 -2.50
CA THR A 228 -5.19 -4.12 -1.54
C THR A 228 -3.95 -4.79 -2.11
N GLN A 229 -3.96 -5.11 -3.42
CA GLN A 229 -2.83 -5.72 -4.13
C GLN A 229 -2.31 -7.01 -3.47
N VAL A 230 -3.25 -7.89 -3.08
CA VAL A 230 -2.92 -9.18 -2.47
C VAL A 230 -3.46 -10.35 -3.28
N PHE A 231 -2.77 -11.47 -3.20
CA PHE A 231 -3.23 -12.78 -3.60
C PHE A 231 -3.66 -13.57 -2.36
N VAL A 232 -4.86 -14.14 -2.42
CA VAL A 232 -5.48 -14.88 -1.32
C VAL A 232 -5.63 -16.33 -1.72
N VAL A 233 -5.12 -17.23 -0.89
CA VAL A 233 -5.29 -18.68 -1.01
C VAL A 233 -6.14 -19.14 0.17
N VAL A 234 -7.30 -19.73 -0.12
CA VAL A 234 -8.22 -20.28 0.88
C VAL A 234 -8.11 -21.79 0.89
N LEU A 235 -7.97 -22.38 2.08
CA LEU A 235 -7.73 -23.80 2.27
C LEU A 235 -8.97 -24.51 2.83
N ASN A 236 -9.13 -25.78 2.50
CA ASN A 236 -10.24 -26.61 3.00
C ASN A 236 -10.10 -26.93 4.50
N ARG A 237 -8.89 -26.90 5.04
CA ARG A 237 -8.59 -27.10 6.47
C ARG A 237 -7.70 -25.98 7.00
N SER A 238 -7.68 -25.81 8.33
CA SER A 238 -6.77 -24.87 8.97
C SER A 238 -5.34 -25.39 8.91
N LEU A 239 -4.40 -24.47 8.70
CA LEU A 239 -2.99 -24.69 8.98
C LEU A 239 -2.78 -24.81 10.48
N GLU A 240 -1.89 -25.70 10.89
CA GLU A 240 -1.59 -25.97 12.30
C GLU A 240 -0.44 -25.11 12.81
N VAL A 241 -0.60 -24.60 14.03
CA VAL A 241 0.41 -23.76 14.71
C VAL A 241 1.72 -24.54 14.89
N GLN A 242 2.86 -23.84 14.82
CA GLN A 242 4.21 -24.40 14.95
C GLN A 242 4.58 -25.45 13.88
N ARG A 243 3.78 -25.60 12.82
CA ARG A 243 4.13 -26.41 11.64
C ARG A 243 4.64 -25.53 10.49
N SER A 244 5.38 -26.18 9.59
CA SER A 244 5.92 -25.57 8.37
C SER A 244 5.21 -26.10 7.13
N TYR A 245 4.88 -25.19 6.22
CA TYR A 245 4.22 -25.48 4.95
C TYR A 245 5.00 -24.87 3.79
N ASN A 246 4.90 -25.50 2.63
CA ASN A 246 5.45 -25.00 1.38
C ASN A 246 4.32 -24.52 0.47
N LEU A 247 4.36 -23.24 0.11
CA LEU A 247 3.46 -22.62 -0.86
C LEU A 247 4.19 -22.49 -2.20
N LYS A 248 3.72 -23.25 -3.19
CA LYS A 248 4.20 -23.20 -4.57
C LYS A 248 3.24 -22.41 -5.43
N ILE A 249 3.73 -21.39 -6.13
CA ILE A 249 2.96 -20.56 -7.05
C ILE A 249 3.66 -20.54 -8.41
N ILE A 250 2.93 -20.89 -9.47
CA ILE A 250 3.37 -20.76 -10.86
C ILE A 250 2.70 -19.53 -11.44
N TYR A 251 3.48 -18.66 -12.05
CA TYR A 251 3.01 -17.36 -12.51
C TYR A 251 3.64 -16.94 -13.83
N ASN A 252 2.97 -16.01 -14.50
CA ASN A 252 3.46 -15.31 -15.68
C ASN A 252 3.03 -13.84 -15.65
N ALA A 253 3.83 -12.97 -16.26
CA ALA A 253 3.60 -11.53 -16.26
C ALA A 253 4.31 -10.84 -17.43
N LEU A 254 3.95 -9.58 -17.66
CA LEU A 254 4.61 -8.71 -18.63
C LEU A 254 5.83 -8.05 -17.99
N ILE A 255 6.92 -7.92 -18.75
CA ILE A 255 8.07 -7.11 -18.36
C ILE A 255 7.69 -5.64 -18.54
N GLU A 256 7.75 -4.89 -17.45
CA GLU A 256 7.26 -3.51 -17.43
C GLU A 256 8.18 -2.55 -18.18
N ASN A 257 7.57 -1.50 -18.74
CA ASN A 257 8.30 -0.36 -19.32
C ASN A 257 8.52 0.77 -18.29
N GLU A 258 7.85 0.67 -17.16
CA GLU A 258 7.98 1.59 -16.03
C GLU A 258 9.15 1.16 -15.17
N LEU A 259 9.79 2.10 -14.46
CA LEU A 259 10.92 1.81 -13.56
C LEU A 259 10.46 1.19 -12.23
N LEU A 260 9.54 0.23 -12.29
CA LEU A 260 8.90 -0.42 -11.15
C LEU A 260 8.83 -1.94 -11.38
N GLY A 261 9.09 -2.72 -10.33
CA GLY A 261 9.03 -4.17 -10.39
C GLY A 261 10.10 -4.76 -11.32
N PHE A 262 9.72 -5.78 -12.10
CA PHE A 262 10.59 -6.36 -13.11
C PHE A 262 10.37 -5.64 -14.45
N PHE A 263 11.36 -4.85 -14.84
CA PHE A 263 11.26 -3.93 -15.97
C PHE A 263 12.39 -4.11 -16.97
N ARG A 264 12.19 -3.60 -18.18
CA ARG A 264 13.19 -3.55 -19.24
C ARG A 264 13.67 -2.13 -19.49
N SER A 265 14.94 -2.03 -19.86
CA SER A 265 15.58 -0.81 -20.35
C SER A 265 16.23 -1.11 -21.68
N SER A 266 16.58 -0.06 -22.43
CA SER A 266 17.25 -0.18 -23.72
C SER A 266 18.44 0.76 -23.83
N TYR A 267 19.43 0.39 -24.63
CA TYR A 267 20.58 1.22 -24.97
C TYR A 267 20.81 1.23 -26.48
N VAL A 268 21.54 2.23 -26.97
CA VAL A 268 21.92 2.31 -28.40
C VAL A 268 23.36 1.88 -28.54
N LEU A 269 23.60 0.90 -29.40
CA LEU A 269 24.94 0.40 -29.71
C LEU A 269 25.10 0.36 -31.23
N HIS A 270 26.05 1.15 -31.76
CA HIS A 270 26.29 1.31 -33.20
C HIS A 270 25.04 1.75 -34.00
N GLY A 271 24.20 2.61 -33.42
CA GLY A 271 22.97 3.09 -34.05
C GLY A 271 21.77 2.14 -33.94
N GLU A 272 21.95 0.91 -33.42
CA GLU A 272 20.88 -0.03 -33.16
C GLU A 272 20.42 0.05 -31.70
N ARG A 273 19.10 0.07 -31.48
CA ARG A 273 18.51 -0.02 -30.14
C ARG A 273 18.48 -1.48 -29.69
N ARG A 274 19.13 -1.77 -28.57
CA ARG A 274 19.17 -3.07 -27.89
C ARG A 274 18.48 -3.00 -26.53
#